data_AF-A0A164V8J3-F1
#
_entry.id   AF-A0A164V8J3-F1
#
_cell.length_a   1.000
_cell.length_b   1.000
_cell.length_c   1.000
_cell.angle_alpha   90.00
_cell.angle_beta   90.00
_cell.angle_gamma   90.00
#
_symmetry.space_group_name_H-M   'P 1'
#
loop_
_entity.id
_entity.type
_entity.pdbx_description
1 polymer ?
#
loop_
_entity_poly.entity_id
_entity_poly.type
_entity_poly.pdbx_seq_one_letter_code
_entity_poly.pdbx_strand_id
1 'polypeptide(L)'
;MSVSTRYIAAPPDSSLPALVIQLTTLVDSCMIWIGITQEAEEMAEKVVESGRLGSDWACAMPSSDSSKDCPSVSLLRASHSDVAMSMAPRLARRFKKQIFLAVDIPPAFISAGQIPPIILHMEKQLVRILREIS
;
A
#
# COMPACT_ATOMS: atom_id res chain seq x y z
N MET A 1 -19.27 -5.03 -0.99
CA MET A 1 -18.13 -4.45 -0.23
C MET A 1 -17.56 -5.57 0.63
N SER A 2 -16.27 -5.84 0.52
CA SER A 2 -15.58 -6.78 1.41
C SER A 2 -14.33 -6.13 2.00
N VAL A 3 -14.00 -6.51 3.23
CA VAL A 3 -12.80 -6.08 3.94
C VAL A 3 -12.02 -7.34 4.29
N SER A 4 -10.71 -7.33 4.05
CA SER A 4 -9.82 -8.43 4.40
C SER A 4 -8.48 -7.90 4.88
N THR A 5 -7.93 -8.50 5.92
CA THR A 5 -6.58 -8.23 6.41
C THR A 5 -5.66 -9.36 5.98
N ARG A 6 -4.46 -9.02 5.51
CA ARG A 6 -3.43 -9.97 5.09
C ARG A 6 -2.14 -9.66 5.82
N TYR A 7 -1.59 -10.65 6.49
CA TYR A 7 -0.24 -10.61 7.03
C TYR A 7 0.74 -11.17 5.99
N ILE A 8 1.88 -10.50 5.81
CA ILE A 8 2.97 -10.96 4.98
C ILE A 8 4.21 -11.07 5.86
N ALA A 9 4.63 -12.31 6.11
CA ALA A 9 5.83 -12.59 6.88
C ALA A 9 7.07 -11.98 6.21
N ALA A 10 8.03 -11.54 7.03
CA ALA A 10 9.34 -11.14 6.56
C ALA A 10 10.00 -12.30 5.78
N PRO A 11 10.56 -12.06 4.58
CA PRO A 11 11.25 -13.11 3.84
C PRO A 11 12.47 -13.61 4.64
N PRO A 12 12.66 -14.95 4.75
CA PRO A 12 13.88 -15.49 5.34
C PRO A 12 15.07 -14.97 4.52
N ASP A 13 16.15 -14.57 5.22
CA ASP A 13 17.40 -14.05 4.65
C ASP A 13 17.34 -12.63 4.04
N SER A 14 16.29 -11.85 4.32
CA SER A 14 16.22 -10.45 3.91
C SER A 14 16.13 -9.49 5.09
N SER A 15 16.68 -8.28 4.94
CA SER A 15 16.48 -7.17 5.88
C SER A 15 15.11 -6.50 5.73
N LEU A 16 14.16 -7.14 5.05
CA LEU A 16 12.84 -6.58 4.79
C LEU A 16 11.91 -6.93 5.94
N PRO A 17 11.10 -5.96 6.41
CA PRO A 17 10.22 -6.20 7.53
C PRO A 17 8.95 -6.95 7.09
N ALA A 18 8.22 -7.50 8.06
CA ALA A 18 6.89 -8.02 7.82
C ALA A 18 5.91 -6.88 7.48
N LEU A 19 4.88 -7.20 6.70
CA LEU A 19 3.88 -6.24 6.27
C LEU A 19 2.48 -6.67 6.71
N VAL A 20 1.63 -5.70 6.97
CA VAL A 20 0.19 -5.91 7.13
C VAL A 20 -0.53 -5.08 6.09
N ILE A 21 -1.49 -5.70 5.41
CA ILE A 21 -2.28 -5.08 4.37
C ILE A 21 -3.75 -5.21 4.73
N GLN A 22 -4.43 -4.07 4.89
CA GLN A 22 -5.88 -4.04 4.95
C GLN A 22 -6.41 -3.65 3.59
N LEU A 23 -7.26 -4.50 3.05
CA LEU A 23 -7.85 -4.36 1.74
C LEU A 23 -9.36 -4.22 1.89
N THR A 24 -9.90 -3.10 1.41
CA THR A 24 -11.33 -2.88 1.26
C THR A 24 -11.66 -2.82 -0.22
N THR A 25 -12.46 -3.77 -0.71
CA THR A 25 -12.90 -3.80 -2.11
C THR A 25 -14.34 -3.34 -2.26
N LEU A 26 -14.53 -2.46 -3.24
CA LEU A 26 -15.80 -1.98 -3.75
C LEU A 26 -15.93 -2.45 -5.20
N VAL A 27 -17.04 -2.10 -5.87
CA VAL A 27 -17.34 -2.59 -7.23
C VAL A 27 -16.23 -2.21 -8.22
N ASP A 28 -15.90 -0.92 -8.31
CA ASP A 28 -14.90 -0.38 -9.26
C ASP A 28 -13.72 0.32 -8.57
N SER A 29 -13.65 0.19 -7.24
CA SER A 29 -12.63 0.86 -6.44
C SER A 29 -12.10 -0.02 -5.33
N CYS A 30 -10.89 0.31 -4.89
CA CYS A 30 -10.18 -0.42 -3.87
C CYS A 30 -9.49 0.55 -2.94
N MET A 31 -9.71 0.39 -1.64
CA MET A 31 -9.01 1.11 -0.60
C MET A 31 -8.04 0.16 0.10
N ILE A 32 -6.77 0.55 0.11
CA ILE A 32 -5.66 -0.26 0.56
C ILE A 32 -4.94 0.55 1.64
N TRP A 33 -4.76 -0.06 2.80
CA TRP A 33 -3.78 0.37 3.77
C TRP A 33 -2.67 -0.68 3.83
N ILE A 34 -1.42 -0.23 3.81
CA ILE A 34 -0.26 -1.09 3.95
C ILE A 34 0.70 -0.50 4.97
N GLY A 35 1.05 -1.31 5.98
CA GLY A 35 1.93 -0.92 7.06
C GLY A 35 3.05 -1.92 7.30
N ILE A 36 4.11 -1.46 7.93
CA ILE A 36 5.20 -2.31 8.42
C ILE A 36 4.89 -2.76 9.84
N THR A 37 5.12 -4.04 10.14
CA THR A 37 4.96 -4.61 11.47
C THR A 37 6.19 -5.39 11.93
N GLN A 38 6.37 -5.44 13.25
CA GLN A 38 7.28 -6.39 13.92
C GLN A 38 6.50 -7.40 14.77
N GLU A 39 5.17 -7.26 14.83
CA GLU A 39 4.30 -8.18 15.56
C GLU A 39 3.97 -9.41 14.72
N ALA A 40 3.54 -10.47 15.40
CA ALA A 40 3.15 -11.73 14.79
C ALA A 40 1.80 -11.62 14.04
N GLU A 41 1.50 -12.63 13.23
CA GLU A 41 0.30 -12.67 12.37
C GLU A 41 -1.00 -12.50 13.15
N GLU A 42 -1.07 -13.06 14.37
CA GLU A 42 -2.25 -13.00 15.23
C GLU A 42 -2.60 -11.57 15.66
N MET A 43 -1.63 -10.66 15.58
CA MET A 43 -1.78 -9.26 15.95
C MET A 43 -2.07 -8.35 14.76
N ALA A 44 -2.20 -8.91 13.55
CA ALA A 44 -2.38 -8.13 12.31
C ALA A 44 -3.59 -7.18 12.37
N GLU A 45 -4.71 -7.60 12.96
CA GLU A 45 -5.89 -6.73 13.12
C GLU A 45 -5.60 -5.54 14.03
N LYS A 46 -4.91 -5.77 15.15
CA LYS A 46 -4.52 -4.70 16.08
C LYS A 46 -3.51 -3.73 15.47
N VAL A 47 -2.61 -4.25 14.63
CA VAL A 47 -1.65 -3.43 13.87
C VAL A 47 -2.38 -2.50 12.90
N VAL A 48 -3.44 -2.99 12.26
CA VAL A 48 -4.30 -2.15 11.40
C VAL A 48 -5.04 -1.09 12.23
N GLU A 49 -5.62 -1.46 13.38
CA GLU A 49 -6.34 -0.53 14.25
C GLU A 49 -5.45 0.60 14.81
N SER A 50 -4.19 0.28 15.09
CA SER A 50 -3.19 1.23 15.57
C SER A 50 -2.40 1.93 14.45
N GLY A 51 -2.70 1.58 13.20
CA GLY A 51 -2.02 2.09 12.01
C GLY A 51 -2.23 3.58 11.78
N ARG A 52 -1.20 4.26 11.27
CA ARG A 52 -1.25 5.71 11.00
C ARG A 52 -1.77 5.95 9.60
N LEU A 53 -3.09 6.09 9.47
CA LEU A 53 -3.77 6.39 8.20
C LEU A 53 -3.42 7.78 7.61
N GLY A 54 -2.87 8.69 8.43
CA GLY A 54 -2.63 10.09 8.05
C GLY A 54 -1.21 10.42 7.57
N SER A 55 -0.34 9.43 7.34
CA SER A 55 1.06 9.67 7.00
C SER A 55 1.28 9.89 5.49
N ASP A 56 0.84 8.97 4.64
CA ASP A 56 0.96 9.10 3.18
C ASP A 56 -0.24 8.44 2.51
N TRP A 57 -1.13 9.27 1.94
CA TRP A 57 -2.34 8.79 1.30
C TRP A 57 -2.51 9.39 -0.09
N ALA A 58 -2.76 8.52 -1.08
CA ALA A 58 -3.01 8.94 -2.45
C ALA A 58 -4.21 8.23 -3.05
N CYS A 59 -4.89 8.91 -3.96
CA CYS A 59 -5.93 8.34 -4.79
C CYS A 59 -5.52 8.45 -6.26
N ALA A 60 -5.61 7.34 -6.98
CA ALA A 60 -5.43 7.32 -8.43
C ALA A 60 -6.61 6.68 -9.12
N MET A 61 -6.98 7.21 -10.27
CA MET A 61 -8.07 6.70 -11.10
C MET A 61 -7.52 6.15 -12.41
N PRO A 62 -8.13 5.09 -12.96
CA PRO A 62 -7.74 4.58 -14.26
C PRO A 62 -8.17 5.60 -15.33
N SER A 63 -7.26 5.90 -16.26
CA SER A 63 -7.62 6.64 -17.47
C SER A 63 -8.42 5.73 -18.41
N SER A 64 -9.45 6.29 -19.05
CA SER A 64 -10.20 5.61 -20.13
C SER A 64 -9.31 5.30 -21.34
N ASP A 65 -8.23 6.06 -21.51
CA ASP A 65 -7.21 5.88 -22.53
C ASP A 65 -5.95 5.26 -21.92
N SER A 66 -5.56 4.08 -22.41
CA SER A 66 -4.38 3.37 -21.93
C SER A 66 -3.05 4.07 -22.25
N SER A 67 -3.05 5.01 -23.20
CA SER A 67 -1.86 5.78 -23.58
C SER A 67 -1.61 6.99 -22.67
N LYS A 68 -2.60 7.39 -21.85
CA LYS A 68 -2.50 8.54 -20.95
C LYS A 68 -2.09 8.13 -19.54
N ASP A 69 -1.36 9.02 -18.88
CA ASP A 69 -1.04 8.86 -17.47
C ASP A 69 -2.32 8.82 -16.63
N CYS A 70 -2.31 7.96 -15.61
CA CYS A 70 -3.43 7.86 -14.69
C CYS A 70 -3.41 9.07 -13.74
N PRO A 71 -4.49 9.87 -13.67
CA PRO A 71 -4.55 10.99 -12.74
C PRO A 71 -4.43 10.46 -11.31
N SER A 72 -3.54 11.09 -10.54
CA SER A 72 -3.25 10.75 -9.15
C SER A 72 -3.23 12.03 -8.33
N VAL A 73 -3.81 11.99 -7.14
CA VAL A 73 -3.83 13.10 -6.18
C VAL A 73 -3.38 12.59 -4.82
N SER A 74 -2.54 13.36 -4.14
CA SER A 74 -2.28 13.15 -2.73
C SER A 74 -3.49 13.65 -1.93
N LEU A 75 -4.06 12.78 -1.11
CA LEU A 75 -5.16 13.12 -0.20
C LEU A 75 -4.61 13.67 1.12
N LEU A 76 -3.54 13.04 1.61
CA LEU A 76 -2.82 13.45 2.81
C LEU A 76 -1.34 13.28 2.52
N ARG A 77 -0.58 14.36 2.69
CA ARG A 77 0.86 14.39 2.44
C ARG A 77 1.59 14.69 3.73
N ALA A 78 2.30 13.71 4.29
CA ALA A 78 3.39 14.04 5.18
C ALA A 78 4.54 14.63 4.36
N SER A 79 5.22 15.62 4.91
CA SER A 79 6.36 16.36 4.33
C SER A 79 7.57 15.50 3.91
N HIS A 80 7.51 14.18 4.09
CA HIS A 80 8.65 13.26 3.98
C HIS A 80 8.39 12.01 3.11
N SER A 81 7.20 11.85 2.52
CA SER A 81 6.87 10.66 1.72
C SER A 81 5.95 11.00 0.55
N ASP A 82 6.35 10.61 -0.67
CA ASP A 82 5.54 10.61 -1.89
C ASP A 82 5.35 9.17 -2.43
N VAL A 83 5.45 8.17 -1.54
CA VAL A 83 5.45 6.75 -1.90
C VAL A 83 4.08 6.37 -2.46
N ALA A 84 3.01 6.74 -1.75
CA ALA A 84 1.65 6.42 -2.19
C ALA A 84 1.33 7.05 -3.54
N MET A 85 1.71 8.32 -3.76
CA MET A 85 1.47 9.02 -5.03
C MET A 85 2.19 8.39 -6.21
N SER A 86 3.39 7.83 -5.99
CA SER A 86 4.13 7.15 -7.07
C SER A 86 3.52 5.78 -7.41
N MET A 87 2.97 5.08 -6.41
CA MET A 87 2.55 3.69 -6.53
C MET A 87 1.08 3.54 -6.95
N ALA A 88 0.18 4.34 -6.38
CA ALA A 88 -1.26 4.31 -6.68
C ALA A 88 -1.59 4.37 -8.19
N PRO A 89 -1.02 5.27 -9.01
CA PRO A 89 -1.34 5.33 -10.44
C PRO A 89 -0.84 4.11 -11.21
N ARG A 90 0.27 3.49 -10.80
CA ARG A 90 0.75 2.24 -11.42
C ARG A 90 -0.22 1.10 -11.17
N LEU A 91 -0.75 0.99 -9.94
CA LEU A 91 -1.77 0.01 -9.58
C LEU A 91 -3.09 0.28 -10.30
N ALA A 92 -3.57 1.53 -10.30
CA ALA A 92 -4.81 1.92 -10.98
C ALA A 92 -4.74 1.64 -12.50
N ARG A 93 -3.61 1.95 -13.15
CA ARG A 93 -3.39 1.65 -14.56
C ARG A 93 -3.45 0.16 -14.86
N ARG A 94 -2.86 -0.66 -13.97
CA ARG A 94 -2.73 -2.10 -14.15
C ARG A 94 -4.05 -2.84 -13.94
N PHE A 95 -4.79 -2.49 -12.89
CA PHE A 95 -6.01 -3.19 -12.49
C PHE A 95 -7.28 -2.52 -13.00
N LYS A 96 -7.18 -1.37 -13.67
CA LYS A 96 -8.30 -0.61 -14.25
C LYS A 96 -9.40 -0.28 -13.23
N LYS A 97 -9.00 -0.07 -11.97
CA LYS A 97 -9.86 0.30 -10.84
C LYS A 97 -9.34 1.57 -10.18
N GLN A 98 -10.21 2.33 -9.54
CA GLN A 98 -9.79 3.44 -8.69
C GLN A 98 -9.11 2.90 -7.43
N ILE A 99 -7.89 3.37 -7.15
CA ILE A 99 -7.08 2.90 -6.03
C ILE A 99 -6.87 4.04 -5.03
N PHE A 100 -7.30 3.83 -3.79
CA PHE A 100 -6.91 4.62 -2.63
C PHE A 100 -5.83 3.84 -1.89
N LEU A 101 -4.63 4.40 -1.77
CA LEU A 101 -3.47 3.71 -1.20
C LEU A 101 -2.89 4.53 -0.05
N ALA A 102 -3.00 4.02 1.18
CA ALA A 102 -2.35 4.53 2.37
C ALA A 102 -1.10 3.72 2.67
N VAL A 103 0.03 4.39 2.83
CA VAL A 103 1.33 3.78 3.11
C VAL A 103 1.81 4.24 4.48
N ASP A 104 1.89 3.31 5.43
CA ASP A 104 2.39 3.58 6.77
C ASP A 104 3.80 3.00 6.96
N ILE A 105 4.80 3.87 6.83
CA ILE A 105 6.20 3.54 7.09
C ILE A 105 6.65 4.22 8.40
N PRO A 106 7.04 3.46 9.43
CA PRO A 106 7.60 4.03 10.66
C PRO A 106 8.85 4.88 10.39
N PRO A 107 9.04 6.03 11.07
CA PRO A 107 10.18 6.92 10.86
C PRO A 107 11.54 6.23 11.03
N ALA A 108 11.61 5.18 11.85
CA ALA A 108 12.80 4.35 12.03
C ALA A 108 13.35 3.79 10.71
N PHE A 109 12.47 3.40 9.78
CA PHE A 109 12.87 2.89 8.46
C PHE A 109 13.23 4.00 7.47
N ILE A 110 12.68 5.20 7.67
CA ILE A 110 12.98 6.38 6.86
C ILE A 110 14.44 6.82 7.13
N SER A 111 14.82 6.92 8.41
CA SER A 111 16.16 7.32 8.82
C SER A 111 17.25 6.27 8.49
N ALA A 112 16.88 5.00 8.32
CA ALA A 112 17.81 3.91 8.03
C ALA A 112 18.23 3.81 6.54
N GLY A 113 17.66 4.64 5.64
CA GLY A 113 17.98 4.60 4.20
C GLY A 113 17.49 3.33 3.47
N GLN A 114 16.72 2.47 4.14
CA GLN A 114 16.18 1.22 3.58
C GLN A 114 14.84 1.40 2.85
N ILE A 115 14.44 2.65 2.57
CA ILE A 115 13.14 2.96 1.97
C ILE A 115 12.96 2.32 0.57
N PRO A 116 13.90 2.42 -0.39
CA PRO A 116 13.68 1.89 -1.74
C PRO A 116 13.38 0.39 -1.81
N PRO A 117 14.13 -0.52 -1.14
CA PRO A 117 13.82 -1.94 -1.19
C PRO A 117 12.51 -2.30 -0.47
N ILE A 118 12.14 -1.57 0.58
CA ILE A 118 10.86 -1.73 1.28
C ILE A 118 9.70 -1.35 0.38
N ILE A 119 9.76 -0.21 -0.31
CA ILE A 119 8.71 0.23 -1.26
C ILE A 119 8.53 -0.81 -2.36
N LEU A 120 9.62 -1.31 -2.93
CA LEU A 120 9.56 -2.34 -3.97
C LEU A 120 8.93 -3.64 -3.44
N HIS A 121 9.26 -4.02 -2.21
CA HIS A 121 8.67 -5.19 -1.55
C HIS A 121 7.16 -5.00 -1.36
N MET A 122 6.73 -3.85 -0.84
CA MET A 122 5.34 -3.47 -0.67
C MET A 122 4.56 -3.53 -1.99
N GLU A 123 5.08 -2.90 -3.06
CA GLU A 123 4.42 -2.89 -4.37
C GLU A 123 4.29 -4.30 -4.96
N LYS A 124 5.32 -5.16 -4.82
CA LYS A 124 5.26 -6.55 -5.26
C LYS A 124 4.15 -7.33 -4.56
N GLN A 125 4.01 -7.16 -3.24
CA GLN A 125 2.97 -7.85 -2.47
C GLN A 125 1.57 -7.32 -2.83
N LEU A 126 1.42 -6.01 -2.98
CA LEU A 126 0.17 -5.41 -3.43
C LEU A 126 -0.24 -5.92 -4.81
N VAL A 127 0.68 -5.98 -5.77
CA VAL A 127 0.41 -6.54 -7.10
C VAL A 127 -0.03 -8.00 -7.03
N ARG A 128 0.56 -8.80 -6.14
CA ARG A 128 0.20 -10.20 -5.95
C ARG A 128 -1.23 -10.32 -5.40
N ILE A 129 -1.54 -9.63 -4.31
CA ILE A 129 -2.85 -9.65 -3.66
C ILE A 129 -3.93 -9.10 -4.59
N LEU A 130 -3.68 -7.97 -5.25
CA LEU A 130 -4.63 -7.35 -6.17
C LEU A 130 -4.93 -8.24 -7.39
N ARG A 131 -4.00 -9.12 -7.78
CA ARG A 131 -4.23 -10.10 -8.85
C ARG A 131 -5.13 -11.25 -8.41
N GLU A 132 -5.08 -11.64 -7.14
CA GLU A 132 -5.92 -12.72 -6.60
C GLU A 132 -7.40 -12.32 -6.49
N ILE A 133 -7.68 -11.00 -6.44
CA ILE A 133 -9.03 -10.44 -6.27
C ILE A 133 -9.60 -9.77 -7.54
N SER A 134 -8.81 -9.65 -8.61
CA SER A 134 -9.22 -8.98 -9.86
C SER A 134 -9.75 -9.95 -10.90
#